data_AF-K0G6Z1-F1
#
_entry.id   AF-K0G6Z1-F1
#
_cell.length_a   1.000
_cell.length_b   1.000
_cell.length_c   1.000
_cell.angle_alpha   90.00
_cell.angle_beta   90.00
_cell.angle_gamma   90.00
#
_symmetry.space_group_name_H-M   'P 1'
#
loop_
_entity.id
_entity.type
_entity.pdbx_description
1 polymer ?
#
loop_
_entity_poly.entity_id
_entity_poly.type
_entity_poly.pdbx_seq_one_letter_code
_entity_poly.pdbx_strand_id
1 'polypeptide(L)'
;MRSPFYRQAHIFLIGGAADQEPYYFVGPLRNISLAKQRLARKIKSCIPNYEQIHIHTLGYNHIFHLSDIELNVLIKIQPQDLIYIIGHSLGGWNAPHLAGILKDKGYRVRLLATLDPVGEGTLVWLGSNIYKTPQPQPNADLWINIRAETKAEHDLSDIVARLGQQWNLTNEPDINQTLNIHHANAQRMLSTKLQTGKSILDYLIENLKQLL
;
A
#
# COMPACT_ATOMS: atom_id res chain seq x y z
N MET A 1 -2.00 -23.83 25.34
CA MET A 1 -3.12 -22.87 25.49
C MET A 1 -2.80 -21.64 24.66
N ARG A 2 -3.60 -21.31 23.63
CA ARG A 2 -3.47 -20.05 22.89
C ARG A 2 -4.00 -18.94 23.80
N SER A 3 -3.23 -17.89 24.01
CA SER A 3 -3.63 -16.74 24.83
C SER A 3 -4.93 -16.13 24.31
N PRO A 4 -5.89 -15.73 25.16
CA PRO A 4 -7.16 -15.13 24.75
C PRO A 4 -7.02 -13.64 24.41
N PHE A 5 -5.89 -13.23 23.83
CA PHE A 5 -5.77 -11.88 23.31
C PHE A 5 -6.51 -11.84 21.98
N TYR A 6 -7.66 -11.17 21.95
CA TYR A 6 -8.32 -10.76 20.71
C TYR A 6 -7.30 -9.95 19.91
N ARG A 7 -6.81 -10.54 18.82
CA ARG A 7 -5.83 -9.94 17.94
C ARG A 7 -6.60 -9.22 16.84
N GLN A 8 -6.42 -7.92 16.71
CA GLN A 8 -7.03 -7.16 15.62
C GLN A 8 -6.09 -7.14 14.41
N ALA A 9 -6.65 -6.92 13.23
CA ALA A 9 -5.87 -6.70 12.02
C ALA A 9 -6.15 -5.30 11.46
N HIS A 10 -5.09 -4.57 11.14
CA HIS A 10 -5.15 -3.22 10.59
C HIS A 10 -4.53 -3.23 9.19
N ILE A 11 -5.36 -2.93 8.19
CA ILE A 11 -4.93 -2.86 6.79
C ILE A 11 -4.95 -1.39 6.37
N PHE A 12 -3.78 -0.81 6.16
CA PHE A 12 -3.62 0.57 5.71
C PHE A 12 -3.52 0.58 4.18
N LEU A 13 -4.57 1.11 3.54
CA LEU A 13 -4.61 1.38 2.12
C LEU A 13 -4.23 2.85 1.87
N ILE A 14 -3.07 3.08 1.25
CA ILE A 14 -2.49 4.42 1.07
C ILE A 14 -2.57 4.79 -0.41
N GLY A 15 -3.40 5.77 -0.73
CA GLY A 15 -3.54 6.32 -2.08
C GLY A 15 -2.41 7.29 -2.45
N GLY A 16 -2.15 7.44 -3.74
CA GLY A 16 -1.18 8.39 -4.27
C GLY A 16 -1.71 9.82 -4.39
N ALA A 17 -0.98 10.65 -5.14
CA ALA A 17 -1.45 11.97 -5.53
C ALA A 17 -2.79 11.88 -6.28
N ALA A 18 -3.63 12.90 -6.08
CA ALA A 18 -4.96 12.99 -6.65
C ALA A 18 -5.91 11.86 -6.22
N ASP A 19 -5.58 10.99 -5.25
CA ASP A 19 -6.43 9.83 -4.92
C ASP A 19 -7.55 10.18 -3.92
N GLN A 20 -7.18 10.66 -2.73
CA GLN A 20 -8.11 11.03 -1.65
C GLN A 20 -8.53 12.50 -1.72
N GLU A 21 -7.63 13.35 -2.21
CA GLU A 21 -7.83 14.79 -2.40
C GLU A 21 -7.33 15.19 -3.79
N PRO A 22 -7.82 16.30 -4.37
CA PRO A 22 -7.27 16.84 -5.60
C PRO A 22 -5.77 17.13 -5.46
N TYR A 23 -5.00 16.89 -6.52
CA TYR A 23 -3.57 17.23 -6.59
C TYR A 23 -3.31 17.96 -7.90
N TYR A 24 -2.84 19.21 -7.78
CA TYR A 24 -2.92 20.19 -8.87
C TYR A 24 -4.35 20.25 -9.44
N PHE A 25 -4.52 20.08 -10.76
CA PHE A 25 -5.81 20.14 -11.46
C PHE A 25 -6.43 18.75 -11.70
N VAL A 26 -5.96 17.71 -10.99
CA VAL A 26 -6.39 16.32 -11.19
C VAL A 26 -6.98 15.75 -9.89
N GLY A 27 -8.05 14.95 -10.01
CA GLY A 27 -8.63 14.17 -8.91
C GLY A 27 -9.83 14.82 -8.20
N PRO A 28 -10.39 14.16 -7.16
CA PRO A 28 -9.94 12.88 -6.60
C PRO A 28 -10.30 11.67 -7.49
N LEU A 29 -9.33 10.80 -7.76
CA LEU A 29 -9.42 9.65 -8.65
C LEU A 29 -9.91 8.37 -7.94
N ARG A 30 -9.73 8.28 -6.62
CA ARG A 30 -10.23 7.18 -5.77
C ARG A 30 -9.80 5.77 -6.22
N ASN A 31 -8.62 5.63 -6.81
CA ASN A 31 -8.06 4.35 -7.26
C ASN A 31 -7.94 3.35 -6.09
N ILE A 32 -7.45 3.81 -4.94
CA ILE A 32 -7.34 2.95 -3.75
C ILE A 32 -8.71 2.56 -3.18
N SER A 33 -9.75 3.37 -3.43
CA SER A 33 -11.12 3.07 -2.97
C SER A 33 -11.70 1.87 -3.71
N LEU A 34 -11.39 1.71 -5.01
CA LEU A 34 -11.78 0.52 -5.77
C LEU A 34 -11.06 -0.73 -5.24
N ALA A 35 -9.78 -0.61 -4.93
CA ALA A 35 -9.01 -1.68 -4.28
C ALA A 35 -9.61 -2.05 -2.90
N LYS A 36 -9.99 -1.06 -2.09
CA LYS A 36 -10.69 -1.25 -0.81
C LYS A 36 -11.99 -2.04 -0.96
N GLN A 37 -12.84 -1.65 -1.91
CA GLN A 37 -14.12 -2.35 -2.13
C GLN A 37 -13.91 -3.81 -2.53
N ARG A 38 -12.91 -4.09 -3.36
CA ARG A 38 -12.54 -5.46 -3.74
C ARG A 38 -12.02 -6.26 -2.55
N LEU A 39 -11.15 -5.66 -1.75
CA LEU A 39 -10.59 -6.25 -0.54
C LEU A 39 -11.68 -6.56 0.49
N ALA A 40 -12.53 -5.58 0.84
CA ALA A 40 -13.58 -5.73 1.82
C ALA A 40 -14.57 -6.85 1.45
N ARG A 41 -14.98 -6.93 0.17
CA ARG A 41 -15.81 -8.04 -0.32
C ARG A 41 -15.13 -9.39 -0.14
N LYS A 42 -13.84 -9.48 -0.46
CA LYS A 42 -13.07 -10.73 -0.32
C LYS A 42 -12.94 -11.12 1.15
N ILE A 43 -12.60 -10.19 2.05
CA ILE A 43 -12.52 -10.42 3.49
C ILE A 43 -13.86 -10.95 4.01
N LYS A 44 -14.96 -10.24 3.76
CA LYS A 44 -16.30 -10.63 4.22
C LYS A 44 -16.71 -12.02 3.73
N SER A 45 -16.31 -12.39 2.51
CA SER A 45 -16.61 -13.71 1.93
C SER A 45 -15.72 -14.85 2.46
N CYS A 46 -14.53 -14.55 2.96
CA CYS A 46 -13.49 -15.56 3.21
C CYS A 46 -13.09 -15.69 4.68
N ILE A 47 -13.37 -14.69 5.52
CA ILE A 47 -12.91 -14.62 6.91
C ILE A 47 -14.15 -14.61 7.83
N PRO A 48 -14.38 -15.65 8.64
CA PRO A 48 -15.52 -15.69 9.57
C PRO A 48 -15.52 -14.55 10.60
N ASN A 49 -14.35 -14.21 11.15
CA ASN A 49 -14.18 -13.18 12.17
C ASN A 49 -13.83 -11.80 11.55
N TYR A 50 -14.43 -11.45 10.43
CA TYR A 50 -14.05 -10.24 9.68
C TYR A 50 -14.24 -8.92 10.45
N GLU A 51 -15.05 -8.92 11.51
CA GLU A 51 -15.23 -7.77 12.42
C GLU A 51 -13.95 -7.40 13.20
N GLN A 52 -12.96 -8.29 13.27
CA GLN A 52 -11.63 -8.02 13.86
C GLN A 52 -10.68 -7.30 12.89
N ILE A 53 -11.10 -7.08 11.64
CA ILE A 53 -10.29 -6.49 10.58
C ILE A 53 -10.73 -5.06 10.28
N HIS A 54 -9.82 -4.12 10.48
CA HIS A 54 -10.01 -2.70 10.27
C HIS A 54 -9.28 -2.25 9.00
N ILE A 55 -10.03 -1.74 8.02
CA ILE A 55 -9.46 -1.24 6.75
C ILE A 55 -9.44 0.30 6.77
N HIS A 56 -8.24 0.85 6.85
CA HIS A 56 -7.99 2.29 6.89
C HIS A 56 -7.65 2.80 5.48
N THR A 57 -8.10 3.99 5.15
CA THR A 57 -7.79 4.65 3.87
C THR A 57 -7.11 5.98 4.15
N LEU A 58 -5.91 6.15 3.63
CA LEU A 58 -5.05 7.31 3.86
C LEU A 58 -4.55 7.87 2.52
N GLY A 59 -4.24 9.16 2.47
CA GLY A 59 -3.42 9.75 1.42
C GLY A 59 -1.93 9.55 1.72
N TYR A 60 -1.09 9.65 0.68
CA TYR A 60 0.37 9.55 0.81
C TYR A 60 0.94 10.58 1.81
N ASN A 61 0.33 11.76 1.90
CA ASN A 61 0.70 12.85 2.79
C ASN A 61 0.39 12.55 4.27
N HIS A 62 -0.64 11.74 4.56
CA HIS A 62 -1.01 11.37 5.95
C HIS A 62 0.02 10.46 6.65
N ILE A 63 1.05 10.01 5.93
CA ILE A 63 2.10 9.12 6.45
C ILE A 63 3.51 9.68 6.20
N PHE A 64 3.63 11.00 6.05
CA PHE A 64 4.89 11.68 5.82
C PHE A 64 5.49 12.26 7.10
N HIS A 65 4.78 13.17 7.78
CA HIS A 65 5.26 13.69 9.06
C HIS A 65 5.01 12.71 10.20
N LEU A 66 5.91 12.65 11.18
CA LEU A 66 5.73 11.78 12.36
C LEU A 66 4.43 12.10 13.11
N SER A 67 4.04 13.38 13.22
CA SER A 67 2.76 13.79 13.82
C SER A 67 1.55 13.24 13.05
N ASP A 68 1.63 13.21 11.72
CA ASP A 68 0.58 12.63 10.89
C ASP A 68 0.52 11.11 11.08
N ILE A 69 1.68 10.45 11.15
CA ILE A 69 1.75 9.00 11.42
C ILE A 69 1.18 8.67 12.81
N GLU A 70 1.44 9.49 13.81
CA GLU A 70 0.87 9.33 15.15
C GLU A 70 -0.65 9.35 15.09
N LEU A 71 -1.23 10.41 14.51
CA LEU A 71 -2.69 10.60 14.41
C LEU A 71 -3.35 9.57 13.47
N ASN A 72 -2.70 9.23 12.36
CA ASN A 72 -3.31 8.45 11.30
C ASN A 72 -3.06 6.94 11.42
N VAL A 73 -2.01 6.52 12.13
CA VAL A 73 -1.61 5.11 12.23
C VAL A 73 -1.47 4.68 13.69
N LEU A 74 -0.58 5.31 14.46
CA LEU A 74 -0.16 4.77 15.77
C LEU A 74 -1.28 4.74 16.81
N ILE A 75 -2.14 5.77 16.86
CA ILE A 75 -3.29 5.76 17.79
C ILE A 75 -4.30 4.64 17.51
N LYS A 76 -4.22 4.01 16.33
CA LYS A 76 -5.19 2.98 15.89
C LYS A 76 -4.71 1.57 16.20
N ILE A 77 -3.44 1.35 16.54
CA ILE A 77 -2.82 0.03 16.61
C ILE A 77 -2.20 -0.25 17.98
N GLN A 78 -2.23 -1.51 18.38
CA GLN A 78 -1.56 -2.04 19.57
C GLN A 78 -0.40 -2.96 19.17
N PRO A 79 0.60 -3.18 20.05
CA PRO A 79 1.77 -4.00 19.72
C PRO A 79 1.47 -5.42 19.22
N GLN A 80 0.36 -6.02 19.67
CA GLN A 80 -0.05 -7.37 19.29
C GLN A 80 -0.82 -7.47 17.97
N ASP A 81 -1.23 -6.34 17.38
CA ASP A 81 -2.08 -6.32 16.20
C ASP A 81 -1.33 -6.77 14.94
N LEU A 82 -2.08 -7.31 13.97
CA LEU A 82 -1.55 -7.64 12.65
C LEU A 82 -1.60 -6.40 11.76
N ILE A 83 -0.45 -5.95 11.28
CA ILE A 83 -0.36 -4.74 10.46
C ILE A 83 -0.04 -5.09 9.03
N TYR A 84 -0.84 -4.58 8.10
CA TYR A 84 -0.67 -4.75 6.66
C TYR A 84 -0.69 -3.37 6.00
N ILE A 85 0.20 -3.14 5.05
CA ILE A 85 0.34 -1.85 4.37
C ILE A 85 0.28 -2.10 2.87
N ILE A 86 -0.61 -1.39 2.17
CA ILE A 86 -0.74 -1.45 0.71
C ILE A 86 -0.74 0.00 0.20
N GLY A 87 0.35 0.42 -0.42
CA GLY A 87 0.50 1.75 -0.98
C GLY A 87 0.40 1.73 -2.51
N HIS A 88 -0.29 2.72 -3.10
CA HIS A 88 -0.36 2.91 -4.54
C HIS A 88 0.30 4.22 -4.95
N SER A 89 1.05 4.24 -6.06
CA SER A 89 1.65 5.47 -6.61
C SER A 89 2.53 6.17 -5.56
N LEU A 90 2.36 7.48 -5.28
CA LEU A 90 3.08 8.16 -4.18
C LEU A 90 2.85 7.50 -2.81
N GLY A 91 1.69 6.88 -2.59
CA GLY A 91 1.41 6.09 -1.39
C GLY A 91 2.26 4.83 -1.34
N GLY A 92 2.56 4.23 -2.50
CA GLY A 92 3.50 3.12 -2.64
C GLY A 92 4.95 3.54 -2.39
N TRP A 93 5.29 4.79 -2.68
CA TRP A 93 6.61 5.36 -2.36
C TRP A 93 6.79 5.63 -0.86
N ASN A 94 5.78 6.22 -0.20
CA ASN A 94 5.85 6.50 1.23
C ASN A 94 5.62 5.25 2.12
N ALA A 95 4.91 4.23 1.64
CA ALA A 95 4.57 3.04 2.43
C ALA A 95 5.78 2.28 3.02
N PRO A 96 6.89 2.06 2.29
CA PRO A 96 8.14 1.54 2.85
C PRO A 96 8.67 2.34 4.05
N HIS A 97 8.63 3.68 4.00
CA HIS A 97 9.07 4.50 5.13
C HIS A 97 8.17 4.29 6.35
N LEU A 98 6.85 4.22 6.15
CA LEU A 98 5.94 3.89 7.24
C LEU A 98 6.27 2.53 7.87
N ALA A 99 6.56 1.51 7.06
CA ALA A 99 6.95 0.20 7.56
C ALA A 99 8.26 0.26 8.39
N GLY A 100 9.26 1.02 7.93
CA GLY A 100 10.50 1.28 8.70
C GLY A 100 10.23 1.97 10.04
N ILE A 101 9.41 3.02 10.05
CA ILE A 101 9.05 3.75 11.28
C ILE A 101 8.30 2.85 12.27
N LEU A 102 7.39 2.01 11.78
CA LEU A 102 6.66 1.05 12.61
C LEU A 102 7.60 0.01 13.22
N LYS A 103 8.55 -0.51 12.44
CA LYS A 103 9.61 -1.40 12.92
C LYS A 103 10.41 -0.76 14.04
N ASP A 104 10.89 0.47 13.85
CA ASP A 104 11.69 1.18 14.85
C ASP A 104 10.93 1.43 16.15
N LYS A 105 9.59 1.50 16.07
CA LYS A 105 8.67 1.59 17.22
C LYS A 105 8.27 0.23 17.82
N GLY A 106 8.83 -0.88 17.32
CA GLY A 106 8.59 -2.23 17.85
C GLY A 106 7.35 -2.94 17.29
N TYR A 107 6.71 -2.38 16.26
CA TYR A 107 5.60 -3.02 15.56
C TYR A 107 6.10 -3.95 14.45
N ARG A 108 5.29 -4.95 14.11
CA ARG A 108 5.61 -5.92 13.05
C ARG A 108 4.65 -5.80 11.87
N VAL A 109 5.17 -5.41 10.71
CA VAL A 109 4.42 -5.37 9.45
C VAL A 109 4.42 -6.76 8.81
N ARG A 110 3.25 -7.36 8.67
CA ARG A 110 3.04 -8.72 8.11
C ARG A 110 3.15 -8.76 6.60
N LEU A 111 2.68 -7.71 5.94
CA LEU A 111 2.73 -7.59 4.49
C LEU A 111 2.87 -6.11 4.13
N LEU A 112 3.85 -5.81 3.29
CA LEU A 112 3.96 -4.56 2.57
C LEU A 112 3.71 -4.84 1.09
N ALA A 113 2.76 -4.13 0.49
CA ALA A 113 2.56 -4.14 -0.95
C ALA A 113 2.72 -2.74 -1.52
N THR A 114 3.55 -2.60 -2.55
CA THR A 114 3.75 -1.37 -3.30
C THR A 114 3.20 -1.53 -4.71
N LEU A 115 2.13 -0.81 -5.02
CA LEU A 115 1.39 -0.87 -6.28
C LEU A 115 1.83 0.29 -7.17
N ASP A 116 2.71 0.00 -8.11
CA ASP A 116 3.34 0.93 -9.04
C ASP A 116 3.84 2.22 -8.36
N PRO A 117 4.80 2.11 -7.42
CA PRO A 117 5.31 3.24 -6.69
C PRO A 117 5.99 4.26 -7.62
N VAL A 118 5.67 5.54 -7.44
CA VAL A 118 6.27 6.66 -8.17
C VAL A 118 6.79 7.67 -7.15
N GLY A 119 7.97 8.23 -7.38
CA GLY A 119 8.59 9.17 -6.45
C GLY A 119 10.03 9.56 -6.76
N GLU A 120 10.62 9.11 -7.87
CA GLU A 120 11.98 9.52 -8.30
C GLU A 120 12.01 10.90 -8.99
N GLY A 121 10.86 11.40 -9.44
CA GLY A 121 10.74 12.61 -10.24
C GLY A 121 10.93 13.90 -9.42
N THR A 122 11.81 14.79 -9.89
CA THR A 122 12.10 16.04 -9.18
C THR A 122 10.89 16.95 -9.00
N LEU A 123 9.88 16.89 -9.89
CA LEU A 123 8.70 17.73 -9.77
C LEU A 123 7.77 17.32 -8.62
N VAL A 124 7.67 16.02 -8.32
CA VAL A 124 6.91 15.57 -7.13
C VAL A 124 7.62 15.98 -5.84
N TRP A 125 8.96 16.04 -5.81
CA TRP A 125 9.71 16.49 -4.62
C TRP A 125 9.48 17.96 -4.25
N LEU A 126 9.12 18.81 -5.22
CA LEU A 126 8.93 20.25 -4.98
C LEU A 126 7.54 20.59 -4.43
N GLY A 127 6.55 19.70 -4.57
CA GLY A 127 5.14 19.99 -4.24
C GLY A 127 4.41 18.89 -3.47
N SER A 128 5.05 17.75 -3.20
CA SER A 128 4.45 16.63 -2.46
C SER A 128 5.17 16.36 -1.14
N ASN A 129 4.40 16.00 -0.13
CA ASN A 129 4.88 15.44 1.14
C ASN A 129 5.32 13.98 0.94
N ILE A 130 6.48 13.81 0.30
CA ILE A 130 7.12 12.51 0.05
C ILE A 130 8.57 12.50 0.48
N TYR A 131 9.07 11.32 0.83
CA TYR A 131 10.47 11.15 1.21
C TYR A 131 11.38 11.31 -0.01
N LYS A 132 12.49 12.02 0.14
CA LYS A 132 13.41 12.33 -0.99
C LYS A 132 14.24 11.13 -1.44
N THR A 133 14.44 10.17 -0.55
CA THR A 133 15.18 8.94 -0.81
C THR A 133 14.28 7.77 -0.52
N PRO A 134 14.31 6.70 -1.32
CA PRO A 134 13.57 5.49 -1.01
C PRO A 134 13.99 4.93 0.36
N GLN A 135 13.08 4.23 1.04
CA GLN A 135 13.42 3.48 2.25
C GLN A 135 14.02 2.14 1.84
N PRO A 136 15.33 1.92 2.04
CA PRO A 136 15.89 0.59 1.86
C PRO A 136 15.36 -0.32 2.96
N GLN A 137 15.03 -1.56 2.59
CA GLN A 137 14.71 -2.64 3.54
C GLN A 137 13.65 -2.25 4.60
N PRO A 138 12.39 -1.97 4.20
CA PRO A 138 11.29 -1.58 5.10
C PRO A 138 10.90 -2.64 6.16
N ASN A 139 11.57 -3.79 6.19
CA ASN A 139 11.45 -4.87 7.18
C ASN A 139 10.01 -5.31 7.45
N ALA A 140 9.30 -5.65 6.39
CA ALA A 140 8.06 -6.42 6.47
C ALA A 140 8.36 -7.92 6.41
N ASP A 141 7.49 -8.76 6.98
CA ASP A 141 7.61 -10.23 6.86
C ASP A 141 7.52 -10.70 5.40
N LEU A 142 6.81 -9.95 4.56
CA LEU A 142 6.67 -10.16 3.12
C LEU A 142 6.50 -8.80 2.42
N TRP A 143 7.36 -8.49 1.46
CA TRP A 143 7.25 -7.33 0.59
C TRP A 143 6.99 -7.75 -0.86
N ILE A 144 5.83 -7.32 -1.38
CA ILE A 144 5.44 -7.51 -2.78
C ILE A 144 5.44 -6.16 -3.49
N ASN A 145 6.26 -6.01 -4.52
CA ASN A 145 6.23 -4.86 -5.42
C ASN A 145 5.61 -5.22 -6.76
N ILE A 146 4.72 -4.36 -7.24
CA ILE A 146 4.15 -4.42 -8.58
C ILE A 146 4.59 -3.19 -9.34
N ARG A 147 5.14 -3.38 -10.53
CA ARG A 147 5.33 -2.32 -11.53
C ARG A 147 4.23 -2.43 -12.57
N ALA A 148 3.50 -1.34 -12.80
CA ALA A 148 2.47 -1.30 -13.82
C ALA A 148 3.07 -0.78 -15.11
N GLU A 149 2.93 -1.53 -16.19
CA GLU A 149 3.31 -1.09 -17.52
C GLU A 149 2.10 -1.28 -18.43
N THR A 150 1.71 -0.25 -19.18
CA THR A 150 0.66 -0.37 -20.18
C THR A 150 1.27 -0.23 -21.56
N LYS A 151 0.81 -1.06 -22.51
CA LYS A 151 1.14 -0.90 -23.93
C LYS A 151 0.23 0.10 -24.65
N ALA A 152 -0.83 0.56 -23.99
CA ALA A 152 -1.79 1.52 -24.56
C ALA A 152 -1.41 2.94 -24.13
N GLU A 153 -1.23 3.83 -25.10
CA GLU A 153 -0.90 5.24 -24.87
C GLU A 153 -2.14 6.07 -24.53
N HIS A 154 -1.93 7.10 -23.70
CA HIS A 154 -2.81 8.24 -23.39
C HIS A 154 -3.91 7.98 -22.34
N ASP A 155 -3.60 8.25 -21.07
CA ASP A 155 -4.62 8.63 -20.10
C ASP A 155 -4.15 9.74 -19.15
N LEU A 156 -5.07 10.52 -18.57
CA LEU A 156 -4.74 11.67 -17.70
C LEU A 156 -3.97 11.28 -16.42
N SER A 157 -4.04 10.01 -16.01
CA SER A 157 -3.22 9.47 -14.92
C SER A 157 -1.73 9.38 -15.27
N ASP A 158 -1.39 9.41 -16.58
CA ASP A 158 -0.01 9.50 -17.04
C ASP A 158 0.64 10.82 -16.63
N ILE A 159 -0.11 11.88 -16.33
CA ILE A 159 0.50 13.14 -15.88
C ILE A 159 1.18 12.92 -14.53
N VAL A 160 0.48 12.37 -13.53
CA VAL A 160 1.07 12.14 -12.21
C VAL A 160 2.17 11.06 -12.27
N ALA A 161 2.00 10.01 -13.06
CA ALA A 161 3.03 8.97 -13.24
C ALA A 161 4.28 9.49 -13.96
N ARG A 162 4.14 10.32 -15.01
CA ARG A 162 5.26 10.96 -15.72
C ARG A 162 5.99 11.97 -14.85
N LEU A 163 5.26 12.69 -13.99
CA LEU A 163 5.86 13.64 -13.04
C LEU A 163 6.58 12.95 -11.88
N GLY A 164 6.06 11.80 -11.45
CA GLY A 164 6.56 11.04 -10.31
C GLY A 164 7.77 10.18 -10.61
N GLN A 165 8.00 9.76 -11.86
CA GLN A 165 8.95 8.72 -12.28
C GLN A 165 8.82 7.42 -11.44
N GLN A 166 8.58 6.29 -12.12
CA GLN A 166 8.42 5.00 -11.46
C GLN A 166 9.70 4.59 -10.74
N TRP A 167 9.55 4.11 -9.51
CA TRP A 167 10.67 3.60 -8.73
C TRP A 167 11.25 2.35 -9.40
N ASN A 168 12.53 2.40 -9.76
CA ASN A 168 13.23 1.26 -10.33
C ASN A 168 13.75 0.31 -9.23
N LEU A 169 12.82 -0.39 -8.59
CA LEU A 169 13.10 -1.46 -7.63
C LEU A 169 13.63 -2.69 -8.37
N THR A 170 14.81 -3.17 -7.97
CA THR A 170 15.40 -4.40 -8.54
C THR A 170 15.31 -5.57 -7.56
N ASN A 171 16.13 -5.55 -6.49
CA ASN A 171 16.38 -6.76 -5.67
C ASN A 171 15.97 -6.65 -4.20
N GLU A 172 15.19 -5.64 -3.81
CA GLU A 172 14.79 -5.48 -2.40
C GLU A 172 13.49 -6.23 -2.00
N PRO A 173 12.43 -6.28 -2.83
CA PRO A 173 11.19 -6.98 -2.48
C PRO A 173 11.33 -8.51 -2.63
N ASP A 174 10.63 -9.27 -1.81
CA ASP A 174 10.56 -10.74 -1.92
C ASP A 174 9.90 -11.19 -3.22
N ILE A 175 8.92 -10.42 -3.69
CA ILE A 175 8.27 -10.61 -4.99
C ILE A 175 8.26 -9.26 -5.69
N ASN A 176 8.90 -9.18 -6.86
CA ASN A 176 8.95 -7.98 -7.68
C ASN A 176 8.47 -8.33 -9.09
N GLN A 177 7.31 -7.82 -9.50
CA GLN A 177 6.69 -8.21 -10.77
C GLN A 177 6.13 -7.04 -11.57
N THR A 178 6.46 -7.01 -12.85
CA THR A 178 5.81 -6.14 -13.83
C THR A 178 4.52 -6.76 -14.36
N LEU A 179 3.44 -5.98 -14.41
CA LEU A 179 2.15 -6.40 -14.94
C LEU A 179 1.68 -5.47 -16.07
N ASN A 180 1.07 -6.05 -17.12
CA ASN A 180 0.44 -5.29 -18.19
C ASN A 180 -0.91 -4.69 -17.73
N ILE A 181 -0.83 -3.66 -16.89
CA ILE A 181 -1.95 -3.03 -16.20
C ILE A 181 -1.70 -1.52 -16.19
N HIS A 182 -2.77 -0.74 -16.27
CA HIS A 182 -2.69 0.71 -16.17
C HIS A 182 -2.36 1.18 -14.75
N HIS A 183 -1.53 2.22 -14.61
CA HIS A 183 -1.13 2.79 -13.32
C HIS A 183 -2.32 3.08 -12.41
N ALA A 184 -3.40 3.66 -12.92
CA ALA A 184 -4.58 3.99 -12.12
C ALA A 184 -5.32 2.75 -11.55
N ASN A 185 -5.07 1.54 -12.07
CA ASN A 185 -5.87 0.36 -11.73
C ASN A 185 -5.33 -0.43 -10.54
N ALA A 186 -5.27 0.22 -9.37
CA ALA A 186 -4.84 -0.38 -8.10
C ALA A 186 -5.62 -1.66 -7.76
N GLN A 187 -6.92 -1.71 -8.07
CA GLN A 187 -7.75 -2.90 -7.87
C GLN A 187 -7.23 -4.12 -8.66
N ARG A 188 -6.88 -3.91 -9.93
CA ARG A 188 -6.32 -4.99 -10.77
C ARG A 188 -4.94 -5.39 -10.30
N MET A 189 -4.07 -4.45 -9.92
CA MET A 189 -2.76 -4.79 -9.35
C MET A 189 -2.90 -5.65 -8.08
N LEU A 190 -3.84 -5.31 -7.20
CA LEU A 190 -4.12 -6.08 -5.98
C LEU A 190 -4.63 -7.51 -6.25
N SER A 191 -5.39 -7.70 -7.34
CA SER A 191 -6.14 -8.95 -7.59
C SER A 191 -5.53 -9.86 -8.67
N THR A 192 -4.56 -9.38 -9.44
CA THR A 192 -3.96 -10.14 -10.53
C THR A 192 -3.03 -11.20 -9.96
N LYS A 193 -3.10 -12.43 -10.50
CA LYS A 193 -2.21 -13.51 -10.13
C LYS A 193 -0.79 -13.17 -10.55
N LEU A 194 0.14 -13.32 -9.62
CA LEU A 194 1.57 -13.17 -9.84
C LEU A 194 2.15 -14.47 -10.39
N GLN A 195 3.44 -14.48 -10.73
CA GLN A 195 4.15 -15.67 -11.20
C GLN A 195 4.08 -16.84 -10.19
N THR A 196 3.89 -16.53 -8.91
CA THR A 196 3.68 -17.52 -7.84
C THR A 196 2.30 -18.20 -7.88
N GLY A 197 1.40 -17.81 -8.79
CA GLY A 197 0.02 -18.29 -8.84
C GLY A 197 -0.90 -17.67 -7.79
N LYS A 198 -0.40 -16.76 -6.94
CA LYS A 198 -1.15 -15.99 -5.94
C LYS A 198 -1.17 -14.51 -6.30
N SER A 199 -2.27 -13.82 -6.02
CA SER A 199 -2.34 -12.36 -6.02
C SER A 199 -1.94 -11.80 -4.65
N ILE A 200 -1.66 -10.50 -4.55
CA ILE A 200 -1.47 -9.82 -3.25
C ILE A 200 -2.68 -10.06 -2.34
N LEU A 201 -3.89 -10.01 -2.91
CA LEU A 201 -5.11 -10.31 -2.19
C LEU A 201 -5.14 -11.74 -1.64
N ASP A 202 -4.62 -12.72 -2.37
CA ASP A 202 -4.54 -14.10 -1.88
C ASP A 202 -3.56 -14.22 -0.71
N TYR A 203 -2.36 -13.64 -0.82
CA TYR A 203 -1.38 -13.62 0.28
C TYR A 203 -1.96 -12.99 1.54
N LEU A 204 -2.64 -11.83 1.41
CA LEU A 204 -3.28 -11.15 2.51
C LEU A 204 -4.37 -12.01 3.16
N ILE A 205 -5.25 -12.61 2.36
CA ILE A 205 -6.35 -13.43 2.88
C ILE A 205 -5.83 -14.71 3.55
N GLU A 206 -4.79 -15.35 3.00
CA GLU A 206 -4.16 -16.51 3.62
C GLU A 206 -3.51 -16.14 4.96
N ASN A 207 -2.80 -15.02 5.03
CA ASN A 207 -2.17 -14.55 6.27
C ASN A 207 -3.21 -14.23 7.35
N LEU A 208 -4.30 -13.54 6.98
CA LEU A 208 -5.42 -13.27 7.87
C LEU A 208 -6.08 -14.55 8.39
N LYS A 209 -6.33 -15.55 7.52
CA LYS A 209 -6.90 -16.85 7.93
C LYS A 209 -6.01 -17.64 8.89
N GLN A 210 -4.69 -17.47 8.77
CA GLN A 210 -3.74 -18.21 9.60
C GLN A 210 -3.55 -17.58 10.98
N LEU A 211 -3.67 -16.26 11.07
CA LEU A 211 -3.23 -15.48 12.25
C LEU A 211 -4.37 -14.86 13.08
N LEU A 212 -5.60 -14.82 12.55
CA LEU A 212 -6.84 -14.49 13.25
C LEU A 212 -7.62 -15.76 13.59
#